data_AF-A0A1J9QBJ4-F1
#
_entry.id   AF-A0A1J9QBJ4-F1
#
_cell.length_a   1.000
_cell.length_b   1.000
_cell.length_c   1.000
_cell.angle_alpha   90.00
_cell.angle_beta   90.00
_cell.angle_gamma   90.00
#
_symmetry.space_group_name_H-M   'P 1'
#
loop_
_entity.id
_entity.type
_entity.pdbx_description
1 polymer ?
#
loop_
_entity_poly.entity_id
_entity_poly.type
_entity_poly.pdbx_seq_one_letter_code
_entity_poly.pdbx_strand_id
1 'polypeptide(L)'
;MTHLFSIMTANKPQRIDPGGILAMTLTASTITSQTYFAFRSGQWILVMPFSYISTPTVFGFEKRLRLTVVFWMANAVTLAAFLQNGPPHVRINAPPNPGPNTTNTAYSWEDIHSLNAWPEFTLQHITNRYRQLLDNTSLPSEPITSPGPIVSSENQLRALIVTQFKNRIRHALRATFDQIGNQHQGLQGLTRVSYDEGEGARIMDNYKPDAAFFDETIPATTSWNRAPGEVKPSWKWTSNLRNSLLPAGRRECRQVLSQLNFYMKQHHARYGYIITDLELVPVRRRDDVGNLDLAQPIPWNARGNPGNEQLTVMLALWYLGMLAAQNNGPGSWNI
;
A
#
# COMPACT_ATOMS: atom_id res chain seq x y z
N MET A 1 -24.52 14.10 -42.23
CA MET A 1 -23.37 13.84 -41.34
C MET A 1 -22.66 12.59 -41.86
N THR A 2 -21.40 12.75 -42.26
CA THR A 2 -20.65 11.79 -43.08
C THR A 2 -20.12 10.65 -42.21
N HIS A 3 -20.52 9.41 -42.49
CA HIS A 3 -19.89 8.22 -41.90
C HIS A 3 -18.57 7.95 -42.62
N LEU A 4 -17.45 8.18 -41.93
CA LEU A 4 -16.12 7.73 -42.38
C LEU A 4 -15.97 6.24 -42.06
N PHE A 5 -16.09 5.39 -43.07
CA PHE A 5 -15.60 4.01 -43.02
C PHE A 5 -14.08 4.05 -43.24
N SER A 6 -13.29 3.76 -42.22
CA SER A 6 -11.86 3.45 -42.41
C SER A 6 -11.70 1.97 -42.73
N ILE A 7 -11.26 1.68 -43.95
CA ILE A 7 -10.80 0.36 -44.37
C ILE A 7 -9.38 0.17 -43.81
N MET A 8 -9.17 -0.83 -42.96
CA MET A 8 -7.83 -1.25 -42.55
C MET A 8 -7.25 -2.21 -43.61
N THR A 9 -6.10 -1.88 -44.17
CA THR A 9 -5.32 -2.78 -45.02
C THR A 9 -4.27 -3.51 -44.18
N ALA A 10 -4.36 -4.85 -44.14
CA ALA A 10 -3.31 -5.68 -43.57
C ALA A 10 -2.25 -6.00 -44.64
N ASN A 11 -0.97 -5.76 -44.35
CA ASN A 11 0.11 -6.30 -45.17
C ASN A 11 0.16 -7.82 -45.02
N LYS A 12 0.46 -8.54 -46.13
CA LYS A 12 0.51 -10.01 -46.19
C LYS A 12 1.36 -10.59 -45.05
N PRO A 13 0.88 -11.62 -44.32
CA PRO A 13 1.71 -12.31 -43.34
C PRO A 13 2.84 -13.07 -44.04
N GLN A 14 4.08 -12.87 -43.60
CA GLN A 14 5.17 -13.79 -43.90
C GLN A 14 5.02 -15.05 -43.02
N ARG A 15 5.32 -16.20 -43.61
CA ARG A 15 5.16 -17.54 -43.00
C ARG A 15 6.14 -17.70 -41.84
N ILE A 16 5.66 -18.08 -40.64
CA ILE A 16 6.51 -18.38 -39.48
C ILE A 16 6.05 -19.71 -38.83
N ASP A 17 7.04 -20.46 -38.34
CA ASP A 17 6.97 -21.80 -37.75
C ASP A 17 6.07 -21.94 -36.50
N PRO A 18 5.71 -23.18 -36.10
CA PRO A 18 4.83 -23.44 -34.97
C PRO A 18 5.52 -23.04 -33.66
N GLY A 19 5.06 -21.94 -33.05
CA GLY A 19 5.57 -21.43 -31.76
C GLY A 19 5.92 -19.94 -31.73
N GLY A 20 5.81 -19.22 -32.85
CA GLY A 20 6.09 -17.78 -32.90
C GLY A 20 4.99 -16.90 -32.29
N ILE A 21 5.39 -15.89 -31.50
CA ILE A 21 4.54 -14.74 -31.15
C ILE A 21 4.55 -13.79 -32.35
N LEU A 22 3.38 -13.47 -32.91
CA LEU A 22 3.28 -12.45 -33.95
C LEU A 22 3.05 -11.08 -33.28
N ALA A 23 4.04 -10.20 -33.34
CA ALA A 23 3.85 -8.79 -33.03
C ALA A 23 3.27 -8.11 -34.29
N MET A 24 2.03 -7.64 -34.22
CA MET A 24 1.42 -6.85 -35.29
C MET A 24 1.24 -5.42 -34.80
N THR A 25 1.92 -4.47 -35.44
CA THR A 25 1.78 -3.05 -35.14
C THR A 25 0.55 -2.51 -35.87
N LEU A 26 -0.51 -2.19 -35.14
CA LEU A 26 -1.65 -1.46 -35.67
C LEU A 26 -1.40 0.04 -35.47
N THR A 27 -1.25 0.80 -36.56
CA THR A 27 -1.27 2.26 -36.50
C THR A 27 -2.69 2.76 -36.77
N ALA A 28 -3.45 3.01 -35.71
CA ALA A 28 -4.60 3.90 -35.76
C ALA A 28 -4.13 5.32 -35.40
N SER A 29 -4.66 6.35 -36.06
CA SER A 29 -4.18 7.74 -35.97
C SER A 29 -4.37 8.43 -34.61
N THR A 30 -4.66 7.70 -33.53
CA THR A 30 -4.79 8.29 -32.18
C THR A 30 -4.46 7.37 -31.00
N ILE A 31 -4.04 6.11 -31.17
CA ILE A 31 -3.73 5.21 -30.03
C ILE A 31 -2.53 4.31 -30.36
N THR A 32 -1.43 4.47 -29.62
CA THR A 32 -0.31 3.54 -29.56
C THR A 32 -0.51 2.58 -28.38
N SER A 33 -1.10 1.40 -28.63
CA SER A 33 -1.12 0.31 -27.65
C SER A 33 -0.64 -0.99 -28.27
N GLN A 34 0.34 -1.66 -27.63
CA GLN A 34 0.76 -3.00 -28.04
C GLN A 34 -0.36 -3.99 -27.73
N THR A 35 -0.87 -4.64 -28.77
CA THR A 35 -1.89 -5.69 -28.66
C THR A 35 -1.20 -7.03 -28.85
N TYR A 36 -1.39 -7.96 -27.91
CA TYR A 36 -0.77 -9.29 -28.01
C TYR A 36 -1.82 -10.34 -28.39
N PHE A 37 -1.45 -11.20 -29.33
CA PHE A 37 -2.23 -12.35 -29.74
C PHE A 37 -1.50 -13.63 -29.31
N ALA A 38 -2.19 -14.53 -28.63
CA ALA A 38 -1.68 -15.86 -28.31
C ALA A 38 -2.47 -16.92 -29.10
N PHE A 39 -1.77 -17.88 -29.69
CA PHE A 39 -2.39 -19.01 -30.39
C PHE A 39 -2.35 -20.25 -29.49
N ARG A 40 -3.52 -20.74 -29.07
CA ARG A 40 -3.62 -22.00 -28.30
C ARG A 40 -4.76 -22.82 -28.87
N SER A 41 -4.47 -24.09 -29.18
CA SER A 41 -5.49 -25.08 -29.57
C SER A 41 -6.35 -24.69 -30.78
N GLY A 42 -5.77 -24.06 -31.80
CA GLY A 42 -6.49 -23.71 -33.03
C GLY A 42 -7.32 -22.42 -32.95
N GLN A 43 -7.25 -21.66 -31.85
CA GLN A 43 -7.92 -20.38 -31.69
C GLN A 43 -6.94 -19.26 -31.36
N TRP A 44 -7.20 -18.08 -31.95
CA TRP A 44 -6.52 -16.83 -31.62
C TRP A 44 -7.20 -16.20 -30.40
N ILE A 45 -6.42 -15.89 -29.37
CA ILE A 45 -6.90 -15.24 -28.14
C ILE A 45 -6.32 -13.82 -28.12
N LEU A 46 -7.22 -12.83 -28.01
CA LEU A 46 -6.87 -11.43 -27.81
C LEU A 46 -6.61 -11.17 -26.33
N VAL A 47 -5.41 -10.70 -25.98
CA VAL A 47 -5.07 -10.32 -24.60
C VAL A 47 -4.92 -8.80 -24.56
N MET A 48 -5.82 -8.11 -23.86
CA MET A 48 -5.76 -6.66 -23.68
C MET A 48 -5.58 -6.31 -22.19
N PRO A 49 -4.66 -5.40 -21.83
CA PRO A 49 -4.57 -4.88 -20.47
C PRO A 49 -5.82 -4.04 -20.13
N PHE A 50 -6.33 -4.18 -18.92
CA PHE A 50 -7.58 -3.55 -18.47
C PHE A 50 -7.37 -2.06 -18.16
N SER A 51 -7.30 -1.25 -19.20
CA SER A 51 -7.47 0.19 -19.12
C SER A 51 -7.97 0.66 -20.48
N TYR A 52 -9.16 1.27 -20.51
CA TYR A 52 -9.88 1.83 -21.67
C TYR A 52 -10.75 0.88 -22.51
N ILE A 53 -11.94 0.50 -22.02
CA ILE A 53 -13.13 0.33 -22.90
C ILE A 53 -14.38 0.73 -22.12
N SER A 54 -15.07 1.81 -22.54
CA SER A 54 -16.37 2.26 -22.01
C SER A 54 -17.56 1.91 -22.91
N THR A 55 -17.38 1.10 -23.96
CA THR A 55 -18.48 0.59 -24.82
C THR A 55 -18.13 -0.77 -25.42
N PRO A 56 -19.04 -1.76 -25.47
CA PRO A 56 -18.77 -3.03 -26.11
C PRO A 56 -18.69 -2.87 -27.64
N THR A 57 -17.48 -2.96 -28.19
CA THR A 57 -17.26 -2.95 -29.64
C THR A 57 -17.27 -4.39 -30.17
N VAL A 58 -18.21 -4.71 -31.07
CA VAL A 58 -18.23 -5.99 -31.79
C VAL A 58 -17.27 -5.90 -32.98
N PHE A 59 -16.19 -6.68 -32.98
CA PHE A 59 -15.28 -6.79 -34.11
C PHE A 59 -15.81 -7.85 -35.10
N GLY A 60 -16.26 -7.42 -36.28
CA GLY A 60 -16.60 -8.31 -37.39
C GLY A 60 -15.38 -8.58 -38.26
N PHE A 61 -14.90 -9.83 -38.32
CA PHE A 61 -13.95 -10.29 -39.34
C PHE A 61 -14.70 -11.13 -40.39
N GLU A 62 -14.39 -10.90 -41.67
CA GLU A 62 -15.09 -11.51 -42.82
C GLU A 62 -14.71 -12.98 -43.11
N LYS A 63 -14.09 -13.67 -42.16
CA LYS A 63 -14.00 -15.14 -42.16
C LYS A 63 -14.26 -15.63 -40.73
N ARG A 64 -15.19 -16.58 -40.60
CA ARG A 64 -15.70 -17.15 -39.32
C ARG A 64 -14.58 -17.70 -38.43
N LEU A 65 -13.92 -16.82 -37.69
CA LEU A 65 -13.17 -17.14 -36.48
C LEU A 65 -14.06 -16.68 -35.31
N ARG A 66 -14.64 -17.63 -34.58
CA ARG A 66 -15.33 -17.34 -33.32
C ARG A 66 -14.27 -16.93 -32.30
N LEU A 67 -14.10 -15.63 -32.09
CA LEU A 67 -13.27 -15.09 -31.02
C LEU A 67 -14.06 -15.25 -29.71
N THR A 68 -13.63 -16.16 -28.84
CA THR A 68 -14.18 -16.25 -27.48
C THR A 68 -13.36 -15.32 -26.60
N VAL A 69 -13.93 -14.16 -26.25
CA VAL A 69 -13.32 -13.26 -25.26
C VAL A 69 -13.67 -13.83 -23.88
N VAL A 70 -12.70 -14.50 -23.26
CA VAL A 70 -12.83 -14.95 -21.86
C VAL A 70 -12.39 -13.78 -20.97
N PHE A 71 -13.37 -13.05 -20.44
CA PHE A 71 -13.12 -12.14 -19.33
C PHE A 71 -12.88 -12.97 -18.08
N TRP A 72 -11.64 -13.01 -17.59
CA TRP A 72 -11.40 -13.40 -16.21
C TRP A 72 -11.95 -12.28 -15.32
N MET A 73 -13.20 -12.40 -14.90
CA MET A 73 -13.74 -11.55 -13.86
C MET A 73 -13.04 -11.95 -12.56
N ALA A 74 -12.04 -11.17 -12.13
CA ALA A 74 -11.67 -11.21 -10.72
C ALA A 74 -12.93 -10.87 -9.92
N ASN A 75 -13.33 -11.75 -9.00
CA ASN A 75 -14.46 -11.47 -8.13
C ASN A 75 -14.19 -10.15 -7.39
N ALA A 76 -15.04 -9.15 -7.59
CA ALA A 76 -14.90 -7.89 -6.88
C ALA A 76 -15.33 -8.06 -5.42
N VAL A 77 -14.64 -7.39 -4.51
CA VAL A 77 -14.93 -7.39 -3.07
C VAL A 77 -15.06 -5.94 -2.59
N THR A 78 -15.77 -5.73 -1.48
CA THR A 78 -15.79 -4.42 -0.84
C THR A 78 -14.42 -4.09 -0.24
N LEU A 79 -14.13 -2.81 -0.07
CA LEU A 79 -12.91 -2.34 0.61
C LEU A 79 -12.81 -2.91 2.03
N ALA A 80 -13.95 -2.98 2.74
CA ALA A 80 -14.02 -3.65 4.05
C ALA A 80 -13.50 -5.09 3.96
N ALA A 81 -14.08 -5.92 3.08
CA ALA A 81 -13.68 -7.32 2.93
C ALA A 81 -12.22 -7.46 2.46
N PHE A 82 -11.76 -6.58 1.57
CA PHE A 82 -10.38 -6.57 1.09
C PHE A 82 -9.39 -6.33 2.23
N LEU A 83 -9.64 -5.34 3.08
CA LEU A 83 -8.76 -4.96 4.19
C LEU A 83 -8.78 -5.95 5.36
N GLN A 84 -9.78 -6.83 5.46
CA GLN A 84 -9.82 -7.89 6.48
C GLN A 84 -8.87 -9.07 6.21
N ASN A 85 -8.30 -9.18 5.01
CA ASN A 85 -7.40 -10.27 4.61
C ASN A 85 -5.96 -10.09 5.13
N GLY A 86 -5.74 -9.96 6.44
CA GLY A 86 -4.40 -9.73 7.02
C GLY A 86 -3.33 -10.74 6.57
N PRO A 87 -2.03 -10.44 6.70
CA PRO A 87 -0.96 -11.32 6.22
C PRO A 87 -0.90 -12.66 6.98
N PRO A 88 -0.31 -13.72 6.40
CA PRO A 88 -0.13 -15.00 7.07
C PRO A 88 0.87 -14.87 8.22
N HIS A 89 0.76 -15.76 9.20
CA HIS A 89 1.70 -15.86 10.30
C HIS A 89 3.13 -16.10 9.79
N VAL A 90 4.11 -15.43 10.39
CA VAL A 90 5.53 -15.50 10.01
C VAL A 90 6.29 -16.36 11.00
N ARG A 91 7.21 -17.20 10.52
CA ARG A 91 8.11 -17.95 11.40
C ARG A 91 9.40 -17.16 11.58
N ILE A 92 9.85 -17.05 12.82
CA ILE A 92 10.99 -16.23 13.20
C ILE A 92 12.21 -17.13 13.41
N ASN A 93 13.31 -16.83 12.74
CA ASN A 93 14.62 -17.43 13.02
C ASN A 93 15.59 -16.32 13.45
N ALA A 94 15.43 -15.88 14.70
CA ALA A 94 16.20 -14.77 15.24
C ALA A 94 17.69 -15.12 15.30
N PRO A 95 18.59 -14.17 15.00
CA PRO A 95 20.02 -14.38 15.19
C PRO A 95 20.33 -14.58 16.68
N PRO A 96 21.35 -15.37 17.03
CA PRO A 96 21.69 -15.69 18.42
C PRO A 96 22.06 -14.45 19.24
N ASN A 97 22.66 -13.44 18.58
CA ASN A 97 23.01 -12.16 19.17
C ASN A 97 22.44 -11.03 18.31
N PRO A 98 21.16 -10.64 18.53
CA PRO A 98 20.62 -9.47 17.88
C PRO A 98 21.32 -8.25 18.49
N GLY A 99 22.28 -7.67 17.77
CA GLY A 99 22.93 -6.43 18.18
C GLY A 99 21.91 -5.32 18.47
N PRO A 100 22.34 -4.23 19.14
CA PRO A 100 21.46 -3.13 19.53
C PRO A 100 20.81 -2.45 18.31
N ASN A 101 19.73 -1.69 18.55
CA ASN A 101 19.17 -0.83 17.51
C ASN A 101 20.18 0.26 17.11
N THR A 102 20.05 0.74 15.87
CA THR A 102 20.92 1.79 15.33
C THR A 102 20.87 3.05 16.19
N THR A 103 22.04 3.56 16.56
CA THR A 103 22.21 4.86 17.22
C THR A 103 22.71 5.90 16.22
N ASN A 104 22.33 7.15 16.40
CA ASN A 104 22.78 8.27 15.59
C ASN A 104 23.02 9.49 16.49
N THR A 105 23.82 10.46 16.06
CA THR A 105 24.01 11.74 16.78
C THR A 105 22.85 12.72 16.59
N ALA A 106 22.00 12.51 15.58
CA ALA A 106 20.86 13.36 15.24
C ALA A 106 19.59 13.05 16.03
N TYR A 107 19.50 11.87 16.65
CA TYR A 107 18.39 11.48 17.51
C TYR A 107 18.83 10.50 18.60
N SER A 108 18.20 10.59 19.76
CA SER A 108 18.48 9.79 20.95
C SER A 108 17.18 9.32 21.60
N TRP A 109 17.20 8.17 22.27
CA TRP A 109 16.11 7.72 23.14
C TRP A 109 15.69 8.77 24.19
N GLU A 110 16.59 9.69 24.53
CA GLU A 110 16.33 10.83 25.43
C GLU A 110 15.38 11.87 24.83
N ASP A 111 15.30 11.97 23.49
CA ASP A 111 14.41 12.88 22.78
C ASP A 111 12.93 12.49 22.90
N ILE A 112 12.64 11.32 23.46
CA ILE A 112 11.27 10.88 23.76
C ILE A 112 10.98 11.20 25.21
N HIS A 113 10.10 12.17 25.44
CA HIS A 113 9.71 12.60 26.78
C HIS A 113 8.56 11.75 27.34
N SER A 114 7.43 11.65 26.63
CA SER A 114 6.28 10.88 27.08
C SER A 114 5.70 9.95 26.02
N LEU A 115 5.20 8.80 26.48
CA LEU A 115 4.48 7.82 25.68
C LEU A 115 3.09 7.63 26.28
N ASN A 116 2.07 8.08 25.56
CA ASN A 116 0.68 8.01 25.99
C ASN A 116 -0.10 7.03 25.11
N ALA A 117 -1.33 6.71 25.51
CA ALA A 117 -2.21 5.87 24.71
C ALA A 117 -2.90 6.71 23.62
N TRP A 118 -3.16 6.08 22.47
CA TRP A 118 -4.05 6.59 21.41
C TRP A 118 -5.38 5.81 21.42
N PRO A 119 -6.33 6.13 22.32
CA PRO A 119 -7.55 5.35 22.49
C PRO A 119 -8.52 5.44 21.30
N GLU A 120 -8.40 6.47 20.45
CA GLU A 120 -9.26 6.63 19.28
C GLU A 120 -8.87 5.73 18.10
N PHE A 121 -7.65 5.15 18.08
CA PHE A 121 -7.22 4.25 17.01
C PHE A 121 -7.79 2.84 17.22
N THR A 122 -9.08 2.67 16.92
CA THR A 122 -9.81 1.42 17.12
C THR A 122 -10.64 1.05 15.90
N LEU A 123 -10.95 -0.24 15.75
CA LEU A 123 -11.87 -0.71 14.69
C LEU A 123 -13.19 0.06 14.69
N GLN A 124 -13.79 0.26 15.88
CA GLN A 124 -15.06 0.96 16.00
C GLN A 124 -14.97 2.40 15.47
N HIS A 125 -13.93 3.15 15.84
CA HIS A 125 -13.77 4.52 15.37
C HIS A 125 -13.55 4.58 13.86
N ILE A 126 -12.70 3.69 13.32
CA ILE A 126 -12.40 3.61 11.89
C ILE A 126 -13.66 3.30 11.09
N THR A 127 -14.38 2.25 11.49
CA THR A 127 -15.61 1.83 10.82
C THR A 127 -16.68 2.91 10.92
N ASN A 128 -16.87 3.55 12.07
CA ASN A 128 -17.85 4.64 12.20
C ASN A 128 -17.51 5.83 11.30
N ARG A 129 -16.23 6.19 11.20
CA ARG A 129 -15.78 7.34 10.41
C ARG A 129 -15.83 7.09 8.91
N TYR A 130 -15.52 5.88 8.46
CA TYR A 130 -15.34 5.57 7.03
C TYR A 130 -16.27 4.48 6.50
N ARG A 131 -17.35 4.13 7.21
CA ARG A 131 -18.32 3.10 6.81
C ARG A 131 -18.72 3.20 5.34
N GLN A 132 -19.07 4.39 4.88
CA GLN A 132 -19.49 4.59 3.48
C GLN A 132 -18.42 4.24 2.46
N LEU A 133 -17.13 4.52 2.73
CA LEU A 133 -16.05 4.12 1.83
C LEU A 133 -15.76 2.63 1.93
N LEU A 134 -15.74 2.10 3.16
CA LEU A 134 -15.50 0.67 3.41
C LEU A 134 -16.55 -0.22 2.73
N ASP A 135 -17.81 0.20 2.72
CA ASP A 135 -18.93 -0.58 2.18
C ASP A 135 -19.13 -0.37 0.68
N ASN A 136 -18.90 0.85 0.15
CA ASN A 136 -19.23 1.18 -1.24
C ASN A 136 -18.03 1.22 -2.20
N THR A 137 -16.80 1.19 -1.71
CA THR A 137 -15.62 1.06 -2.59
C THR A 137 -15.45 -0.41 -2.96
N SER A 138 -15.37 -0.69 -4.27
CA SER A 138 -15.20 -2.03 -4.82
C SER A 138 -13.86 -2.14 -5.55
N LEU A 139 -13.16 -3.26 -5.34
CA LEU A 139 -11.87 -3.54 -5.98
C LEU A 139 -11.71 -5.05 -6.27
N PRO A 140 -10.85 -5.43 -7.24
CA PRO A 140 -10.58 -6.83 -7.51
C PRO A 140 -10.11 -7.58 -6.26
N SER A 141 -10.62 -8.80 -6.06
CA SER A 141 -10.13 -9.67 -4.99
C SER A 141 -8.67 -10.05 -5.25
N GLU A 142 -7.85 -9.91 -4.22
CA GLU A 142 -6.47 -10.36 -4.21
C GLU A 142 -6.33 -11.35 -3.06
N PRO A 143 -6.49 -12.66 -3.23
CA PRO A 143 -6.30 -13.60 -2.14
C PRO A 143 -4.82 -13.68 -1.74
N ILE A 144 -4.52 -13.81 -0.44
CA ILE A 144 -3.16 -14.15 0.01
C ILE A 144 -3.07 -15.67 0.06
N THR A 145 -2.38 -16.27 -0.91
CA THR A 145 -2.31 -17.73 -1.09
C THR A 145 -0.98 -18.35 -0.66
N SER A 146 0.05 -17.54 -0.44
CA SER A 146 1.37 -18.04 -0.04
C SER A 146 1.45 -18.21 1.48
N PRO A 147 1.96 -19.34 2.00
CA PRO A 147 2.26 -19.48 3.42
C PRO A 147 3.31 -18.44 3.86
N GLY A 148 3.28 -18.05 5.13
CA GLY A 148 4.27 -17.12 5.66
C GLY A 148 5.68 -17.74 5.64
N PRO A 149 6.70 -16.99 5.19
CA PRO A 149 8.06 -17.51 5.12
C PRO A 149 8.69 -17.60 6.51
N ILE A 150 9.90 -18.14 6.54
CA ILE A 150 10.81 -17.98 7.67
C ILE A 150 11.56 -16.66 7.46
N VAL A 151 11.54 -15.78 8.46
CA VAL A 151 12.26 -14.51 8.46
C VAL A 151 13.44 -14.63 9.42
N SER A 152 14.65 -14.48 8.88
CA SER A 152 15.91 -14.53 9.62
C SER A 152 16.73 -13.24 9.53
N SER A 153 16.21 -12.22 8.86
CA SER A 153 16.85 -10.92 8.75
C SER A 153 15.83 -9.79 8.56
N GLU A 154 16.25 -8.58 8.90
CA GLU A 154 15.46 -7.37 8.70
C GLU A 154 15.13 -7.12 7.22
N ASN A 155 16.06 -7.43 6.30
CA ASN A 155 15.83 -7.31 4.86
C ASN A 155 14.78 -8.31 4.35
N GLN A 156 14.73 -9.53 4.92
CA GLN A 156 13.67 -10.49 4.58
C GLN A 156 12.31 -10.00 5.10
N LEU A 157 12.25 -9.36 6.26
CA LEU A 157 11.02 -8.74 6.76
C LEU A 157 10.54 -7.61 5.83
N ARG A 158 11.44 -6.71 5.40
CA ARG A 158 11.12 -5.66 4.41
C ARG A 158 10.58 -6.28 3.11
N ALA A 159 11.25 -7.29 2.57
CA ALA A 159 10.80 -7.99 1.37
C ALA A 159 9.42 -8.66 1.55
N LEU A 160 9.14 -9.20 2.75
CA LEU A 160 7.84 -9.77 3.07
C LEU A 160 6.74 -8.71 3.06
N ILE A 161 6.97 -7.54 3.64
CA ILE A 161 6.04 -6.41 3.63
C ILE A 161 5.70 -6.00 2.19
N VAL A 162 6.74 -5.85 1.35
CA VAL A 162 6.60 -5.50 -0.07
C VAL A 162 5.75 -6.53 -0.82
N THR A 163 6.03 -7.81 -0.62
CA THR A 163 5.35 -8.90 -1.36
C THR A 163 3.93 -9.17 -0.88
N GLN A 164 3.64 -8.98 0.41
CA GLN A 164 2.36 -9.37 0.99
C GLN A 164 1.31 -8.28 0.95
N PHE A 165 1.66 -7.02 1.23
CA PHE A 165 0.63 -5.98 1.34
C PHE A 165 0.97 -4.59 0.79
N LYS A 166 2.21 -4.27 0.39
CA LYS A 166 2.50 -2.95 -0.22
C LYS A 166 1.56 -2.60 -1.38
N ASN A 167 1.45 -3.50 -2.37
CA ASN A 167 0.57 -3.28 -3.51
C ASN A 167 -0.91 -3.27 -3.12
N ARG A 168 -1.30 -4.04 -2.11
CA ARG A 168 -2.67 -4.07 -1.59
C ARG A 168 -3.06 -2.73 -0.97
N ILE A 169 -2.17 -2.13 -0.18
CA ILE A 169 -2.40 -0.80 0.40
C ILE A 169 -2.52 0.24 -0.72
N ARG A 170 -1.67 0.19 -1.74
CA ARG A 170 -1.78 1.06 -2.93
C ARG A 170 -3.12 0.93 -3.64
N HIS A 171 -3.56 -0.31 -3.89
CA HIS A 171 -4.82 -0.58 -4.57
C HIS A 171 -6.02 -0.13 -3.74
N ALA A 172 -5.99 -0.39 -2.43
CA ALA A 172 -7.02 0.06 -1.49
C ALA A 172 -7.12 1.60 -1.44
N LEU A 173 -5.99 2.31 -1.30
CA LEU A 173 -5.96 3.78 -1.31
C LEU A 173 -6.43 4.35 -2.65
N ARG A 174 -5.92 3.82 -3.77
CA ARG A 174 -6.32 4.22 -5.12
C ARG A 174 -7.84 4.09 -5.31
N ALA A 175 -8.39 2.92 -5.02
CA ALA A 175 -9.84 2.67 -5.12
C ALA A 175 -10.64 3.60 -4.19
N THR A 176 -10.11 3.90 -3.00
CA THR A 176 -10.73 4.85 -2.06
C THR A 176 -10.78 6.26 -2.63
N PHE A 177 -9.66 6.79 -3.13
CA PHE A 177 -9.61 8.14 -3.68
C PHE A 177 -10.35 8.27 -5.01
N ASP A 178 -10.42 7.21 -5.82
CA ASP A 178 -11.27 7.16 -7.01
C ASP A 178 -12.74 7.25 -6.60
N GLN A 179 -13.16 6.51 -5.57
CA GLN A 179 -14.52 6.59 -5.03
C GLN A 179 -14.84 7.99 -4.49
N ILE A 180 -13.93 8.63 -3.75
CA ILE A 180 -14.12 10.00 -3.24
C ILE A 180 -14.22 10.99 -4.40
N GLY A 181 -13.37 10.86 -5.43
CA GLY A 181 -13.40 11.72 -6.62
C GLY A 181 -14.71 11.64 -7.40
N ASN A 182 -15.38 10.47 -7.38
CA ASN A 182 -16.69 10.27 -7.99
C ASN A 182 -17.86 10.85 -7.16
N GLN A 183 -17.65 11.17 -5.88
CA GLN A 183 -18.67 11.78 -5.02
C GLN A 183 -18.73 13.30 -5.25
N HIS A 184 -19.92 13.89 -5.16
CA HIS A 184 -20.16 15.32 -5.41
C HIS A 184 -19.33 16.29 -4.55
N GLN A 185 -18.77 15.82 -3.42
CA GLN A 185 -17.96 16.63 -2.51
C GLN A 185 -16.45 16.63 -2.87
N GLY A 186 -15.98 15.72 -3.73
CA GLY A 186 -14.58 15.63 -4.16
C GLY A 186 -13.56 15.47 -3.01
N LEU A 187 -12.28 15.72 -3.30
CA LEU A 187 -11.16 15.59 -2.35
C LEU A 187 -11.00 16.80 -1.41
N GLN A 188 -12.08 17.49 -1.01
CA GLN A 188 -11.96 18.73 -0.23
C GLN A 188 -11.19 18.51 1.08
N GLY A 189 -10.05 19.18 1.21
CA GLY A 189 -9.16 19.06 2.38
C GLY A 189 -8.35 17.75 2.46
N LEU A 190 -8.35 16.94 1.40
CA LEU A 190 -7.58 15.71 1.29
C LEU A 190 -6.58 15.79 0.13
N THR A 191 -5.37 15.30 0.35
CA THR A 191 -4.40 14.96 -0.68
C THR A 191 -4.53 13.48 -1.02
N ARG A 192 -4.51 13.17 -2.32
CA ARG A 192 -4.46 11.79 -2.79
C ARG A 192 -3.08 11.21 -2.50
N VAL A 193 -3.02 10.22 -1.60
CA VAL A 193 -1.75 9.61 -1.17
C VAL A 193 -1.58 8.20 -1.72
N SER A 194 -0.32 7.83 -1.94
CA SER A 194 0.11 6.45 -2.16
C SER A 194 1.04 6.00 -1.05
N TYR A 195 1.45 4.73 -1.11
CA TYR A 195 2.28 4.05 -0.12
C TYR A 195 3.48 3.39 -0.82
N ASP A 196 4.71 3.57 -0.35
CA ASP A 196 5.88 2.85 -0.88
C ASP A 196 7.01 2.72 0.17
N GLU A 197 8.17 2.22 -0.26
CA GLU A 197 9.42 2.43 0.49
C GLU A 197 9.68 3.93 0.77
N GLY A 198 10.52 4.23 1.76
CA GLY A 198 10.81 5.61 2.16
C GLY A 198 11.30 6.51 1.03
N GLU A 199 12.04 5.95 0.08
CA GLU A 199 12.50 6.64 -1.14
C GLU A 199 11.38 7.08 -2.09
N GLY A 200 10.14 6.63 -1.89
CA GLY A 200 9.00 7.19 -2.62
C GLY A 200 8.77 8.67 -2.31
N ALA A 201 9.19 9.11 -1.12
CA ALA A 201 9.15 10.50 -0.66
C ALA A 201 10.53 11.17 -0.73
N ARG A 202 10.57 12.46 -0.40
CA ARG A 202 11.79 13.25 -0.25
C ARG A 202 12.73 12.60 0.76
N ILE A 203 14.03 12.59 0.48
CA ILE A 203 15.07 12.19 1.43
C ILE A 203 15.72 13.46 1.99
N MET A 204 15.81 13.58 3.32
CA MET A 204 16.42 14.73 4.00
C MET A 204 17.69 14.31 4.71
N ASP A 205 18.79 15.00 4.42
CA ASP A 205 20.10 14.79 5.02
C ASP A 205 20.56 13.31 4.99
N ASN A 206 20.23 12.60 3.91
CA ASN A 206 20.46 11.16 3.71
C ASN A 206 19.80 10.22 4.73
N TYR A 207 18.85 10.72 5.52
CA TYR A 207 18.02 9.90 6.40
C TYR A 207 16.83 9.31 5.65
N LYS A 208 16.71 7.99 5.72
CA LYS A 208 15.74 7.21 4.95
C LYS A 208 14.83 6.44 5.91
N PRO A 209 13.55 6.83 6.03
CA PRO A 209 12.53 5.98 6.62
C PRO A 209 12.41 4.66 5.84
N ASP A 210 11.92 3.59 6.46
CA ASP A 210 11.71 2.33 5.74
C ASP A 210 10.51 2.38 4.78
N ALA A 211 9.53 3.23 5.10
CA ALA A 211 8.32 3.37 4.30
C ALA A 211 7.75 4.80 4.32
N ALA A 212 6.95 5.12 3.31
CA ALA A 212 6.36 6.44 3.14
C ALA A 212 4.90 6.38 2.70
N PHE A 213 4.11 7.32 3.21
CA PHE A 213 2.90 7.81 2.55
C PHE A 213 3.21 9.17 1.93
N PHE A 214 2.87 9.38 0.67
CA PHE A 214 3.22 10.61 -0.04
C PHE A 214 2.15 10.99 -1.05
N ASP A 215 2.13 12.28 -1.41
CA ASP A 215 1.27 12.79 -2.48
C ASP A 215 1.67 12.17 -3.82
N GLU A 216 0.78 11.36 -4.41
CA GLU A 216 1.08 10.65 -5.67
C GLU A 216 0.95 11.52 -6.91
N THR A 217 0.46 12.75 -6.77
CA THR A 217 0.34 13.72 -7.87
C THR A 217 1.61 14.54 -8.06
N ILE A 218 2.53 14.46 -7.11
CA ILE A 218 3.81 15.16 -7.09
C ILE A 218 4.91 14.23 -7.62
N PRO A 219 5.94 14.74 -8.33
CA PRO A 219 7.02 13.90 -8.82
C PRO A 219 7.65 13.03 -7.71
N ALA A 220 7.97 11.78 -8.06
CA ALA A 220 8.62 10.85 -7.16
C ALA A 220 9.83 11.50 -6.49
N THR A 221 10.13 11.13 -5.24
CA THR A 221 11.26 11.66 -4.44
C THR A 221 11.20 13.14 -4.05
N THR A 222 10.13 13.87 -4.40
CA THR A 222 10.00 15.30 -4.03
C THR A 222 8.91 15.57 -3.00
N SER A 223 7.89 14.71 -2.95
CA SER A 223 6.78 14.81 -2.01
C SER A 223 7.23 14.56 -0.57
N TRP A 224 6.65 15.28 0.39
CA TRP A 224 6.88 15.04 1.81
C TRP A 224 6.35 13.66 2.24
N ASN A 225 7.06 12.97 3.14
CA ASN A 225 6.55 11.75 3.75
C ASN A 225 5.50 12.10 4.82
N ARG A 226 4.23 11.94 4.49
CA ARG A 226 3.08 12.30 5.34
C ARG A 226 2.84 11.33 6.50
N ALA A 227 3.42 10.12 6.44
CA ALA A 227 3.43 9.18 7.56
C ALA A 227 4.59 8.18 7.45
N PRO A 228 5.79 8.52 7.95
CA PRO A 228 6.94 7.63 7.93
C PRO A 228 6.68 6.30 8.66
N GLY A 229 7.22 5.22 8.10
CA GLY A 229 7.18 3.89 8.71
C GLY A 229 8.57 3.35 9.03
N GLU A 230 8.71 2.69 10.17
CA GLU A 230 9.91 1.95 10.58
C GLU A 230 9.64 0.45 10.62
N VAL A 231 10.52 -0.34 10.01
CA VAL A 231 10.48 -1.79 10.00
C VAL A 231 11.55 -2.32 10.96
N LYS A 232 11.14 -3.04 11.99
CA LYS A 232 12.07 -3.71 12.92
C LYS A 232 11.66 -5.17 13.08
N PRO A 233 12.61 -6.12 13.14
CA PRO A 233 12.28 -7.47 13.54
C PRO A 233 11.88 -7.50 15.02
N SER A 234 10.98 -8.41 15.39
CA SER A 234 10.47 -8.55 16.75
C SER A 234 11.56 -8.85 17.79
N TRP A 235 12.65 -9.48 17.37
CA TRP A 235 13.82 -9.71 18.23
C TRP A 235 14.65 -8.46 18.51
N LYS A 236 14.42 -7.35 17.80
CA LYS A 236 15.01 -6.03 18.08
C LYS A 236 14.03 -5.07 18.75
N TRP A 237 12.75 -5.17 18.42
CA TRP A 237 11.74 -4.27 18.95
C TRP A 237 10.37 -4.93 19.04
N THR A 238 9.70 -4.76 20.17
CA THR A 238 8.26 -4.99 20.33
C THR A 238 7.68 -3.90 21.22
N SER A 239 6.37 -3.69 21.13
CA SER A 239 5.59 -2.79 21.99
C SER A 239 5.77 -3.12 23.47
N ASN A 240 5.99 -4.39 23.81
CA ASN A 240 6.25 -4.85 25.18
C ASN A 240 7.51 -4.23 25.79
N LEU A 241 8.50 -3.83 24.98
CA LEU A 241 9.71 -3.16 25.46
C LEU A 241 9.40 -1.86 26.20
N ARG A 242 8.28 -1.19 25.88
CA ARG A 242 7.80 0.02 26.57
C ARG A 242 7.68 -0.20 28.08
N ASN A 243 7.19 -1.37 28.47
CA ASN A 243 6.92 -1.76 29.85
C ASN A 243 7.94 -2.78 30.36
N SER A 244 9.08 -2.96 29.68
CA SER A 244 10.12 -3.88 30.10
C SER A 244 10.56 -3.57 31.53
N LEU A 245 10.77 -4.60 32.35
CA LEU A 245 11.31 -4.44 33.70
C LEU A 245 12.77 -3.95 33.66
N LEU A 246 13.50 -4.30 32.60
CA LEU A 246 14.89 -3.91 32.41
C LEU A 246 14.96 -2.49 31.83
N PRO A 247 15.74 -1.56 32.44
CA PRO A 247 15.95 -0.22 31.89
C PRO A 247 16.47 -0.23 30.45
N ALA A 248 17.33 -1.19 30.10
CA ALA A 248 17.83 -1.37 28.74
C ALA A 248 16.70 -1.61 27.73
N GLY A 249 15.73 -2.46 28.06
CA GLY A 249 14.58 -2.72 27.17
C GLY A 249 13.73 -1.46 26.94
N ARG A 250 13.50 -0.66 28.00
CA ARG A 250 12.80 0.62 27.87
C ARG A 250 13.58 1.64 27.02
N ARG A 251 14.91 1.64 27.11
CA ARG A 251 15.78 2.47 26.26
C ARG A 251 15.69 2.04 24.80
N GLU A 252 15.76 0.74 24.49
CA GLU A 252 15.60 0.22 23.13
C GLU A 252 14.23 0.58 22.53
N CYS A 253 13.17 0.53 23.34
CA CYS A 253 11.84 0.99 22.91
C CYS A 253 11.87 2.46 22.47
N ARG A 254 12.43 3.32 23.30
CA ARG A 254 12.54 4.77 23.04
C ARG A 254 13.50 5.08 21.89
N GLN A 255 14.55 4.29 21.68
CA GLN A 255 15.52 4.50 20.61
C GLN A 255 14.89 4.36 19.21
N VAL A 256 14.04 3.35 19.01
CA VAL A 256 13.30 3.20 17.74
C VAL A 256 12.25 4.30 17.59
N LEU A 257 11.59 4.69 18.68
CA LEU A 257 10.62 5.80 18.66
C LEU A 257 11.29 7.15 18.39
N SER A 258 12.51 7.39 18.87
CA SER A 258 13.27 8.61 18.57
C SER A 258 13.66 8.67 17.10
N GLN A 259 14.03 7.54 16.50
CA GLN A 259 14.29 7.44 15.06
C GLN A 259 13.03 7.82 14.26
N LEU A 260 11.90 7.19 14.56
CA LEU A 260 10.63 7.51 13.91
C LEU A 260 10.22 8.97 14.13
N ASN A 261 10.34 9.49 15.35
CA ASN A 261 9.99 10.87 15.69
C ASN A 261 10.88 11.89 14.96
N PHE A 262 12.16 11.58 14.80
CA PHE A 262 13.07 12.37 14.01
C PHE A 262 12.59 12.48 12.55
N TYR A 263 12.21 11.35 11.92
CA TYR A 263 11.64 11.37 10.56
C TYR A 263 10.31 12.13 10.51
N MET A 264 9.43 11.92 11.49
CA MET A 264 8.17 12.67 11.57
C MET A 264 8.40 14.18 11.69
N LYS A 265 9.41 14.62 12.44
CA LYS A 265 9.80 16.04 12.55
C LYS A 265 10.34 16.58 11.24
N GLN A 266 11.30 15.88 10.62
CA GLN A 266 11.88 16.30 9.35
C GLN A 266 10.79 16.49 8.29
N HIS A 267 9.82 15.58 8.23
CA HIS A 267 8.75 15.60 7.25
C HIS A 267 7.49 16.35 7.66
N HIS A 268 7.50 17.01 8.82
CA HIS A 268 6.31 17.65 9.40
C HIS A 268 5.09 16.70 9.50
N ALA A 269 5.35 15.39 9.61
CA ALA A 269 4.32 14.36 9.70
C ALA A 269 3.71 14.32 11.10
N ARG A 270 2.39 14.11 11.16
CA ARG A 270 1.63 13.94 12.41
C ARG A 270 1.57 12.48 12.86
N TYR A 271 1.74 11.58 11.91
CA TYR A 271 1.56 10.16 12.12
C TYR A 271 2.80 9.42 11.63
N GLY A 272 3.00 8.25 12.18
CA GLY A 272 3.97 7.29 11.73
C GLY A 272 3.58 5.93 12.28
N TYR A 273 4.42 4.93 12.07
CA TYR A 273 4.19 3.62 12.65
C TYR A 273 5.48 2.82 12.72
N ILE A 274 5.48 1.84 13.62
CA ILE A 274 6.50 0.80 13.68
C ILE A 274 5.81 -0.51 13.30
N ILE A 275 6.40 -1.28 12.40
CA ILE A 275 5.91 -2.60 12.02
C ILE A 275 6.99 -3.66 12.23
N THR A 276 6.56 -4.79 12.78
CA THR A 276 7.39 -5.97 13.03
C THR A 276 6.70 -7.21 12.47
N ASP A 277 7.38 -8.35 12.49
CA ASP A 277 6.80 -9.66 12.18
C ASP A 277 5.72 -10.14 13.17
N LEU A 278 5.54 -9.45 14.30
CA LEU A 278 4.51 -9.75 15.30
C LEU A 278 3.35 -8.74 15.32
N GLU A 279 3.62 -7.47 15.03
CA GLU A 279 2.67 -6.40 15.29
C GLU A 279 2.92 -5.13 14.45
N LEU A 280 1.86 -4.34 14.28
CA LEU A 280 1.91 -2.95 13.84
C LEU A 280 1.54 -2.04 15.01
N VAL A 281 2.35 -1.00 15.25
CA VAL A 281 2.08 0.03 16.26
C VAL A 281 1.97 1.40 15.58
N PRO A 282 0.74 1.89 15.34
CA PRO A 282 0.49 3.26 14.91
C PRO A 282 0.94 4.27 15.97
N VAL A 283 1.57 5.34 15.50
CA VAL A 283 2.10 6.44 16.33
C VAL A 283 1.52 7.75 15.86
N ARG A 284 1.05 8.58 16.80
CA ARG A 284 0.69 9.99 16.58
C ARG A 284 1.66 10.87 17.35
N ARG A 285 2.28 11.82 16.64
CA ARG A 285 3.13 12.85 17.21
C ARG A 285 2.27 13.98 17.77
N ARG A 286 2.45 14.35 19.03
CA ARG A 286 1.70 15.46 19.65
C ARG A 286 2.36 16.82 19.45
N ASP A 287 3.69 16.83 19.47
CA ASP A 287 4.52 18.03 19.41
C ASP A 287 5.93 17.73 18.86
N ASP A 288 6.78 18.76 18.81
CA ASP A 288 8.18 18.66 18.37
C ASP A 288 9.16 18.31 19.50
N VAL A 289 8.67 18.16 20.74
CA VAL A 289 9.50 17.91 21.93
C VAL A 289 9.41 16.47 22.43
N GLY A 290 8.86 15.55 21.63
CA GLY A 290 8.95 14.12 21.91
C GLY A 290 7.82 13.55 22.76
N ASN A 291 6.65 14.17 22.77
CA ASN A 291 5.44 13.54 23.31
C ASN A 291 4.70 12.77 22.21
N LEU A 292 4.59 11.45 22.39
CA LEU A 292 3.97 10.55 21.41
C LEU A 292 2.75 9.82 21.99
N ASP A 293 1.83 9.51 21.08
CA ASP A 293 0.69 8.64 21.31
C ASP A 293 0.86 7.34 20.55
N LEU A 294 0.77 6.22 21.26
CA LEU A 294 0.85 4.89 20.67
C LEU A 294 -0.53 4.24 20.73
N ALA A 295 -1.00 3.75 19.59
CA ALA A 295 -2.18 2.89 19.54
C ALA A 295 -1.91 1.53 20.19
N GLN A 296 -2.97 0.78 20.48
CA GLN A 296 -2.81 -0.61 20.88
C GLN A 296 -2.13 -1.40 19.76
N PRO A 297 -1.17 -2.30 20.08
CA PRO A 297 -0.49 -3.07 19.05
C PRO A 297 -1.46 -3.98 18.30
N ILE A 298 -1.36 -3.97 16.99
CA ILE A 298 -2.23 -4.72 16.09
C ILE A 298 -1.48 -5.97 15.66
N PRO A 299 -1.96 -7.19 16.00
CA PRO A 299 -1.26 -8.42 15.64
C PRO A 299 -1.06 -8.54 14.14
N TRP A 300 0.14 -8.94 13.72
CA TRP A 300 0.51 -9.11 12.32
C TRP A 300 -0.50 -9.98 11.57
N ASN A 301 -0.86 -11.12 12.18
CA ASN A 301 -1.74 -12.13 11.60
C ASN A 301 -3.23 -11.88 11.87
N ALA A 302 -3.62 -10.70 12.39
CA ALA A 302 -5.02 -10.37 12.63
C ALA A 302 -5.82 -10.41 11.31
N ARG A 303 -6.95 -11.12 11.34
CA ARG A 303 -7.85 -11.34 10.20
C ARG A 303 -9.28 -11.28 10.71
N GLY A 304 -10.16 -10.61 9.97
CA GLY A 304 -11.59 -10.65 10.26
C GLY A 304 -12.36 -11.32 9.14
N ASN A 305 -13.60 -11.65 9.46
CA ASN A 305 -14.60 -12.16 8.52
C ASN A 305 -15.86 -11.30 8.66
N PRO A 306 -16.79 -11.33 7.69
CA PRO A 306 -18.07 -10.63 7.85
C PRO A 306 -18.76 -10.98 9.17
N GLY A 307 -19.11 -9.97 9.97
CA GLY A 307 -19.72 -10.12 11.30
C GLY A 307 -18.75 -10.43 12.44
N ASN A 308 -17.46 -10.59 12.15
CA ASN A 308 -16.37 -10.70 13.12
C ASN A 308 -15.14 -9.94 12.59
N GLU A 309 -15.35 -8.67 12.26
CA GLU A 309 -14.31 -7.80 11.75
C GLU A 309 -13.24 -7.57 12.82
N GLN A 310 -11.99 -7.49 12.39
CA GLN A 310 -10.87 -7.17 13.26
C GLN A 310 -10.12 -5.95 12.74
N LEU A 311 -9.39 -5.26 13.63
CA LEU A 311 -8.40 -4.29 13.21
C LEU A 311 -7.18 -5.06 12.70
N THR A 312 -7.04 -5.18 11.38
CA THR A 312 -5.91 -5.85 10.74
C THR A 312 -4.78 -4.86 10.42
N VAL A 313 -3.58 -5.36 10.15
CA VAL A 313 -2.45 -4.54 9.65
C VAL A 313 -2.85 -3.76 8.39
N MET A 314 -3.60 -4.38 7.47
CA MET A 314 -3.99 -3.72 6.23
C MET A 314 -5.01 -2.60 6.46
N LEU A 315 -6.03 -2.84 7.30
CA LEU A 315 -7.01 -1.81 7.65
C LEU A 315 -6.33 -0.63 8.36
N ALA A 316 -5.37 -0.91 9.24
CA ALA A 316 -4.66 0.11 9.99
C ALA A 316 -3.71 0.94 9.11
N LEU A 317 -2.96 0.33 8.19
CA LEU A 317 -2.13 1.05 7.23
C LEU A 317 -2.98 1.89 6.26
N TRP A 318 -4.11 1.34 5.78
CA TRP A 318 -5.06 2.12 4.99
C TRP A 318 -5.59 3.33 5.77
N TYR A 319 -5.97 3.14 7.04
CA TYR A 319 -6.44 4.23 7.89
C TYR A 319 -5.36 5.28 8.16
N LEU A 320 -4.11 4.88 8.40
CA LEU A 320 -2.97 5.79 8.48
C LEU A 320 -2.81 6.60 7.19
N GLY A 321 -2.99 5.99 6.03
CA GLY A 321 -3.04 6.69 4.74
C GLY A 321 -4.17 7.73 4.68
N MET A 322 -5.38 7.38 5.14
CA MET A 322 -6.50 8.32 5.21
C MET A 322 -6.29 9.46 6.22
N LEU A 323 -5.54 9.23 7.29
CA LEU A 323 -5.13 10.27 8.23
C LEU A 323 -4.02 11.18 7.66
N ALA A 324 -3.05 10.59 6.97
CA ALA A 324 -1.96 11.28 6.29
C ALA A 324 -2.44 12.14 5.10
N ALA A 325 -3.54 11.72 4.47
CA ALA A 325 -4.18 12.44 3.38
C ALA A 325 -4.82 13.78 3.81
N GLN A 326 -5.26 13.91 5.05
CA GLN A 326 -5.89 15.15 5.52
C GLN A 326 -4.87 16.29 5.50
N ASN A 327 -5.22 17.44 4.93
CA ASN A 327 -4.34 18.62 4.92
C ASN A 327 -4.45 19.47 6.19
N ASN A 328 -5.58 19.33 6.91
CA ASN A 328 -5.87 20.09 8.13
C ASN A 328 -5.92 19.18 9.37
N GLY A 329 -5.68 19.73 10.54
CA GLY A 329 -5.96 19.11 11.85
C GLY A 329 -5.04 19.59 12.98
N PRO A 330 -5.22 19.08 14.21
CA PRO A 330 -4.45 19.52 15.39
C PRO A 330 -2.96 19.17 15.26
N GLY A 331 -2.11 20.06 15.78
CA GLY A 331 -0.66 20.08 15.53
C GLY A 331 -0.38 20.83 14.23
N SER A 332 0.16 22.05 14.34
CA SER A 332 0.35 22.98 13.22
C SER A 332 1.19 22.36 12.11
N TRP A 333 0.53 22.14 10.98
CA TRP A 333 1.13 21.88 9.69
C TRP A 333 1.83 23.14 9.19
N ASN A 334 3.14 23.06 8.99
CA ASN A 334 3.76 23.85 7.94
C ASN A 334 4.28 22.81 6.94
N ILE A 335 3.49 22.48 5.92
CA ILE A 335 3.97 21.71 4.76
C ILE A 335 4.51 22.70 3.73
#